data_AF-A0A6J4XZH4-F1
#
_entry.id   AF-A0A6J4XZH4-F1
#
_cell.length_a   1.000
_cell.length_b   1.000
_cell.length_c   1.000
_cell.angle_alpha   90.00
_cell.angle_beta   90.00
_cell.angle_gamma   90.00
#
_symmetry.space_group_name_H-M   'P 1'
#
loop_
_entity.id
_entity.type
_entity.pdbx_description
1 polymer ?
#
loop_
_entity_poly.entity_id
_entity_poly.type
_entity_poly.pdbx_seq_one_letter_code
_entity_poly.pdbx_strand_id
1 'polypeptide(L)'
;MALIPLGSMTGIATSKKFIRTPADFKGIRMRALDKKQAKWLEIWGANAMVIPWSEIYNALQTGVADGYMNPAFVPIMFKHTEVLKYYSDVKMGPSLRVAICSEEWYQGLGTKDRALIDEAVAHANAAIQSWSKKVETKGLDDLRQAGMQVYENTAAEKGKFAELIRPNYTDIVSADIAQMFIKAADKSR
;
A
#
# COMPACT_ATOMS: atom_id res chain seq x y z
N MET A 1 6.36 -4.19 -19.62
CA MET A 1 5.95 -3.68 -18.30
C MET A 1 4.72 -4.47 -17.82
N ALA A 2 4.70 -4.96 -16.58
CA ALA A 2 3.54 -5.67 -16.02
C ALA A 2 3.19 -5.16 -14.63
N LEU A 3 1.89 -4.94 -14.36
CA LEU A 3 1.40 -4.59 -13.02
C LEU A 3 1.24 -5.86 -12.17
N ILE A 4 1.77 -5.81 -10.96
CA ILE A 4 1.77 -6.92 -10.01
C ILE A 4 1.03 -6.48 -8.75
N PRO A 5 -0.16 -7.02 -8.46
CA PRO A 5 -0.85 -6.77 -7.20
C PRO A 5 -0.10 -7.46 -6.05
N LEU A 6 0.24 -6.75 -4.99
CA LEU A 6 0.95 -7.30 -3.85
C LEU A 6 0.01 -7.48 -2.65
N GLY A 7 -0.51 -8.69 -2.50
CA GLY A 7 -1.22 -9.11 -1.29
C GLY A 7 -2.55 -8.40 -1.11
N SER A 8 -2.89 -8.15 0.17
CA SER A 8 -4.17 -7.56 0.56
C SER A 8 -4.28 -6.07 0.23
N MET A 9 -5.48 -5.52 0.41
CA MET A 9 -5.68 -4.08 0.48
C MET A 9 -4.77 -3.43 1.52
N THR A 10 -4.37 -2.18 1.24
CA THR A 10 -3.47 -1.39 2.09
C THR A 10 -4.22 -0.83 3.30
N GLY A 11 -3.67 -1.05 4.49
CA GLY A 11 -4.10 -0.40 5.73
C GLY A 11 -3.03 0.53 6.30
N ILE A 12 -3.19 0.92 7.55
CA ILE A 12 -2.30 1.84 8.26
C ILE A 12 -1.80 1.16 9.53
N ALA A 13 -0.48 1.10 9.69
CA ALA A 13 0.14 0.57 10.91
C ALA A 13 0.83 1.69 11.67
N THR A 14 0.62 1.78 12.98
CA THR A 14 1.28 2.79 13.84
C THR A 14 1.73 2.21 15.18
N SER A 15 2.66 2.89 15.85
CA SER A 15 3.11 2.59 17.21
C SER A 15 2.29 3.32 18.29
N LYS A 16 1.41 4.26 17.90
CA LYS A 16 0.76 5.20 18.83
C LYS A 16 -0.71 4.92 19.09
N LYS A 17 -1.53 4.79 18.03
CA LYS A 17 -2.99 4.63 18.13
C LYS A 17 -3.60 4.15 16.82
N PHE A 18 -4.85 3.69 16.89
CA PHE A 18 -5.65 3.44 15.69
C PHE A 18 -5.90 4.73 14.90
N ILE A 19 -5.96 4.57 13.58
CA ILE A 19 -6.34 5.63 12.63
C ILE A 19 -7.71 5.25 12.06
N ARG A 20 -8.77 5.76 12.69
CA ARG A 20 -10.15 5.47 12.30
C ARG A 20 -10.62 6.41 11.20
N THR A 21 -10.21 7.67 11.30
CA THR A 21 -10.53 8.74 10.34
C THR A 21 -9.30 9.62 10.11
N PRO A 22 -9.30 10.50 9.08
CA PRO A 22 -8.19 11.45 8.88
C PRO A 22 -7.87 12.30 10.10
N ALA A 23 -8.86 12.65 10.94
CA ALA A 23 -8.64 13.44 12.16
C ALA A 23 -7.65 12.78 13.15
N ASP A 24 -7.53 11.44 13.11
CA ASP A 24 -6.62 10.71 13.99
C ASP A 24 -5.14 10.91 13.63
N PHE A 25 -4.82 11.41 12.44
CA PHE A 25 -3.45 11.71 12.06
C PHE A 25 -2.84 12.91 12.78
N LYS A 26 -3.63 13.72 13.50
CA LYS A 26 -3.12 14.85 14.28
C LYS A 26 -2.00 14.41 15.23
N GLY A 27 -0.80 14.95 14.99
CA GLY A 27 0.40 14.66 15.78
C GLY A 27 1.09 13.32 15.45
N ILE A 28 0.68 12.62 14.39
CA ILE A 28 1.28 11.36 13.95
C ILE A 28 2.26 11.61 12.81
N ARG A 29 3.49 11.08 12.96
CA ARG A 29 4.52 11.13 11.92
C ARG A 29 4.47 9.86 11.08
N MET A 30 4.24 10.01 9.79
CA MET A 30 4.08 8.89 8.88
C MET A 30 5.27 8.80 7.92
N ARG A 31 5.84 7.61 7.83
CA ARG A 31 6.78 7.29 6.77
C ARG A 31 6.03 7.22 5.44
N ALA A 32 6.55 7.92 4.45
CA ALA A 32 6.17 7.85 3.06
C ALA A 32 7.25 7.13 2.23
N LEU A 33 6.80 6.44 1.17
CA LEU A 33 7.64 5.80 0.16
C LEU A 33 8.32 6.82 -0.74
N ASP A 34 7.58 7.85 -1.14
CA ASP A 34 8.01 8.91 -2.04
C ASP A 34 7.23 10.20 -1.74
N LYS A 35 7.54 11.26 -2.50
CA LYS A 35 6.90 12.58 -2.35
C LYS A 35 5.39 12.57 -2.62
N LYS A 36 4.90 11.67 -3.50
CA LYS A 36 3.46 11.57 -3.80
C LYS A 36 2.72 10.94 -2.64
N GLN A 37 3.27 9.87 -2.05
CA GLN A 37 2.69 9.28 -0.84
C GLN A 37 2.81 10.25 0.35
N ALA A 38 3.86 11.06 0.44
CA ALA A 38 3.97 12.09 1.47
C ALA A 38 2.85 13.13 1.32
N LYS A 39 2.64 13.66 0.11
CA LYS A 39 1.55 14.60 -0.19
C LYS A 39 0.17 14.01 0.11
N TRP A 40 -0.05 12.73 -0.22
CA TRP A 40 -1.27 12.02 0.16
C TRP A 40 -1.48 12.04 1.67
N LEU A 41 -0.48 11.59 2.43
CA LEU A 41 -0.53 11.55 3.90
C LEU A 41 -0.77 12.94 4.51
N GLU A 42 -0.17 13.98 3.95
CA GLU A 42 -0.38 15.38 4.35
C GLU A 42 -1.81 15.86 4.08
N ILE A 43 -2.40 15.49 2.93
CA ILE A 43 -3.83 15.76 2.64
C ILE A 43 -4.72 15.09 3.69
N TRP A 44 -4.33 13.91 4.18
CA TRP A 44 -5.01 13.25 5.31
C TRP A 44 -4.68 13.84 6.69
N GLY A 45 -3.82 14.86 6.77
CA GLY A 45 -3.49 15.57 8.00
C GLY A 45 -2.33 14.97 8.80
N ALA A 46 -1.56 14.05 8.23
CA ALA A 46 -0.36 13.50 8.85
C ALA A 46 0.86 14.40 8.63
N ASN A 47 1.84 14.30 9.54
CA ASN A 47 3.19 14.81 9.28
C ASN A 47 3.96 13.72 8.51
N ALA A 48 4.21 13.90 7.22
CA ALA A 48 4.82 12.87 6.39
C ALA A 48 6.30 13.14 6.08
N MET A 49 7.12 12.09 6.06
CA MET A 49 8.51 12.17 5.63
C MET A 49 8.90 10.97 4.79
N VAL A 50 9.70 11.20 3.75
CA VAL A 50 10.17 10.12 2.87
C VAL A 50 11.31 9.39 3.56
N ILE A 51 11.14 8.09 3.79
CA ILE A 51 12.17 7.23 4.40
C ILE A 51 12.39 6.01 3.49
N PRO A 52 13.64 5.74 3.08
CA PRO A 52 14.00 4.55 2.31
C PRO A 52 13.55 3.26 3.00
N TRP A 53 13.26 2.22 2.22
CA TRP A 53 12.74 0.97 2.77
C TRP A 53 13.69 0.33 3.81
N SER A 54 14.99 0.37 3.53
CA SER A 54 16.05 -0.16 4.40
C SER A 54 16.12 0.49 5.78
N GLU A 55 15.55 1.68 5.94
CA GLU A 55 15.61 2.47 7.18
C GLU A 55 14.31 2.43 7.99
N ILE A 56 13.25 1.76 7.48
CA ILE A 56 11.93 1.78 8.13
C ILE A 56 11.99 1.24 9.55
N TYR A 57 12.60 0.08 9.78
CA TYR A 57 12.67 -0.51 11.12
C TYR A 57 13.33 0.45 12.10
N ASN A 58 14.50 1.00 11.75
CA ASN A 58 15.22 1.94 12.61
C ASN A 58 14.43 3.24 12.84
N ALA A 59 13.79 3.77 11.80
CA ALA A 59 12.97 4.98 11.91
C ALA A 59 11.75 4.77 12.83
N LEU A 60 11.14 3.58 12.79
CA LEU A 60 10.04 3.22 13.70
C LEU A 60 10.55 2.99 15.14
N GLN A 61 11.68 2.29 15.28
CA GLN A 61 12.28 1.96 16.58
C GLN A 61 12.73 3.22 17.35
N THR A 62 13.42 4.13 16.67
CA THR A 62 13.89 5.40 17.23
C THR A 62 12.78 6.44 17.34
N GLY A 63 11.61 6.16 16.78
CA GLY A 63 10.51 7.10 16.74
C GLY A 63 10.82 8.32 15.90
N VAL A 64 11.53 8.20 14.78
CA VAL A 64 11.56 9.21 13.71
C VAL A 64 10.22 9.22 12.98
N ALA A 65 9.66 8.04 12.73
CA ALA A 65 8.30 7.84 12.24
C ALA A 65 7.48 7.02 13.25
N ASP A 66 6.18 7.30 13.32
CA ASP A 66 5.24 6.58 14.19
C ASP A 66 4.50 5.47 13.42
N GLY A 67 4.54 5.45 12.09
CA GLY A 67 3.82 4.47 11.29
C GLY A 67 4.05 4.59 9.79
N TYR A 68 3.37 3.73 9.03
CA TYR A 68 3.34 3.74 7.57
C TYR A 68 2.00 3.21 7.04
N MET A 69 1.81 3.29 5.72
CA MET A 69 0.73 2.60 5.01
C MET A 69 1.30 1.39 4.26
N ASN A 70 0.79 0.19 4.54
CA ASN A 70 1.12 -1.05 3.83
C ASN A 70 0.03 -2.11 4.09
N PRO A 71 -0.04 -3.18 3.28
CA PRO A 71 -0.86 -4.36 3.56
C PRO A 71 -0.52 -5.06 4.89
N ALA A 72 -1.48 -5.81 5.43
CA ALA A 72 -1.40 -6.44 6.76
C ALA A 72 -0.28 -7.47 6.92
N PHE A 73 0.16 -8.10 5.84
CA PHE A 73 1.26 -9.08 5.88
C PHE A 73 2.64 -8.43 6.07
N VAL A 74 2.79 -7.14 5.72
CA VAL A 74 4.09 -6.45 5.70
C VAL A 74 4.72 -6.32 7.09
N PRO A 75 4.00 -5.87 8.15
CA PRO A 75 4.58 -5.82 9.49
C PRO A 75 5.16 -7.15 9.95
N ILE A 76 4.52 -8.27 9.62
CA ILE A 76 4.96 -9.62 10.00
C ILE A 76 6.21 -10.01 9.21
N MET A 77 6.14 -9.89 7.88
CA MET A 77 7.23 -10.29 6.97
C MET A 77 8.56 -9.61 7.29
N PHE A 78 8.51 -8.35 7.72
CA PHE A 78 9.70 -7.55 8.04
C PHE A 78 9.93 -7.37 9.54
N LYS A 79 9.22 -8.14 10.40
CA LYS A 79 9.32 -8.06 11.86
C LYS A 79 9.07 -6.67 12.45
N HIS A 80 8.34 -5.81 11.75
CA HIS A 80 7.94 -4.50 12.28
C HIS A 80 6.88 -4.60 13.39
N THR A 81 6.29 -5.79 13.62
CA THR A 81 5.40 -6.05 14.78
C THR A 81 6.09 -5.82 16.13
N GLU A 82 7.43 -5.80 16.17
CA GLU A 82 8.21 -5.48 17.37
C GLU A 82 8.13 -3.98 17.74
N VAL A 83 7.85 -3.11 16.77
CA VAL A 83 7.87 -1.64 16.93
C VAL A 83 6.54 -0.96 16.56
N LEU A 84 5.64 -1.66 15.87
CA LEU A 84 4.28 -1.23 15.56
C LEU A 84 3.29 -1.95 16.46
N LYS A 85 2.26 -1.23 16.93
CA LYS A 85 1.31 -1.74 17.93
C LYS A 85 -0.13 -1.82 17.43
N TYR A 86 -0.51 -0.94 16.50
CA TYR A 86 -1.86 -0.77 16.01
C TYR A 86 -1.90 -0.94 14.50
N TYR A 87 -2.91 -1.64 13.99
CA TYR A 87 -3.22 -1.72 12.57
C TYR A 87 -4.69 -1.34 12.34
N SER A 88 -4.92 -0.39 11.44
CA SER A 88 -6.24 0.04 11.00
C SER A 88 -6.48 -0.40 9.56
N ASP A 89 -7.48 -1.26 9.35
CA ASP A 89 -7.84 -1.84 8.06
C ASP A 89 -8.73 -0.90 7.23
N VAL A 90 -8.12 0.22 6.82
CA VAL A 90 -8.77 1.25 5.99
C VAL A 90 -9.11 0.73 4.60
N LYS A 91 -8.43 -0.31 4.11
CA LYS A 91 -8.59 -0.88 2.76
C LYS A 91 -8.57 0.19 1.65
N MET A 92 -7.57 1.08 1.68
CA MET A 92 -7.53 2.26 0.80
C MET A 92 -7.28 1.93 -0.69
N GLY A 93 -6.85 0.71 -0.99
CA GLY A 93 -6.62 0.24 -2.34
C GLY A 93 -5.59 -0.89 -2.40
N PRO A 94 -5.48 -1.59 -3.54
CA PRO A 94 -4.51 -2.65 -3.72
C PRO A 94 -3.10 -2.06 -3.68
N SER A 95 -2.17 -2.75 -3.01
CA SER A 95 -0.76 -2.45 -3.17
C SER A 95 -0.29 -2.96 -4.53
N LEU A 96 0.35 -2.12 -5.34
CA LEU A 96 0.81 -2.48 -6.67
C LEU A 96 2.34 -2.31 -6.78
N ARG A 97 2.95 -3.18 -7.57
CA ARG A 97 4.31 -3.01 -8.10
C ARG A 97 4.29 -3.17 -9.62
N VAL A 98 5.41 -2.82 -10.23
CA VAL A 98 5.60 -2.92 -11.65
C VAL A 98 6.84 -3.75 -11.92
N ALA A 99 6.70 -4.83 -12.70
CA ALA A 99 7.83 -5.48 -13.32
C ALA A 99 8.19 -4.73 -14.60
N ILE A 100 9.45 -4.32 -14.68
CA ILE A 100 10.04 -3.62 -15.82
C ILE A 100 11.27 -4.37 -16.30
N CYS A 101 11.49 -4.34 -17.61
CA CYS A 101 12.70 -4.81 -18.27
C CYS A 101 13.13 -3.75 -19.29
N SER A 102 14.35 -3.87 -19.81
CA SER A 102 14.80 -3.04 -20.94
C SER A 102 13.94 -3.33 -22.16
N GLU A 103 13.42 -2.27 -22.78
CA GLU A 103 12.63 -2.36 -24.01
C GLU A 103 13.47 -2.94 -25.15
N GLU A 104 14.71 -2.48 -25.31
CA GLU A 104 15.62 -2.99 -26.35
C GLU A 104 15.88 -4.49 -26.18
N TRP A 105 16.16 -4.93 -24.95
CA TRP A 105 16.33 -6.35 -24.67
C TRP A 105 15.08 -7.14 -25.03
N TYR A 106 13.91 -6.66 -24.59
CA TYR A 106 12.64 -7.34 -24.82
C TYR A 106 12.29 -7.44 -26.31
N GLN A 107 12.50 -6.35 -27.05
CA GLN A 107 12.28 -6.29 -28.50
C GLN A 107 13.32 -7.08 -29.30
N GLY A 108 14.52 -7.27 -28.75
CA GLY A 108 15.57 -8.11 -29.32
C GLY A 108 15.32 -9.62 -29.16
N LEU A 109 14.41 -10.04 -28.28
CA LEU A 109 14.05 -11.45 -28.12
C LEU A 109 13.36 -12.00 -29.37
N GLY A 110 13.69 -13.23 -29.74
CA GLY A 110 12.94 -13.98 -30.75
C GLY A 110 11.48 -14.20 -30.32
N THR A 111 10.58 -14.40 -31.28
CA THR A 111 9.13 -14.53 -31.02
C THR A 111 8.80 -15.58 -29.97
N LYS A 112 9.49 -16.73 -29.99
CA LYS A 112 9.28 -17.82 -29.05
C LYS A 112 9.64 -17.43 -27.61
N ASP A 113 10.81 -16.83 -27.41
CA ASP A 113 11.28 -16.46 -26.07
C ASP A 113 10.45 -15.33 -25.49
N ARG A 114 10.03 -14.38 -26.34
CA ARG A 114 9.12 -13.32 -25.95
C ARG A 114 7.78 -13.86 -25.46
N ALA A 115 7.19 -14.80 -26.21
CA ALA A 115 5.95 -15.46 -25.81
C ALA A 115 6.10 -16.22 -24.49
N LEU A 116 7.24 -16.87 -24.24
CA LEU A 116 7.53 -17.54 -22.97
C LEU A 116 7.62 -16.55 -21.80
N ILE A 117 8.21 -15.37 -22.00
CA ILE A 117 8.25 -14.32 -20.99
C ILE A 117 6.84 -13.80 -20.69
N ASP A 118 6.04 -13.52 -21.72
CA ASP A 118 4.65 -13.07 -21.55
C ASP A 118 3.80 -14.10 -20.79
N GLU A 119 3.92 -15.38 -21.14
CA GLU A 119 3.24 -16.48 -20.46
C GLU A 119 3.68 -16.59 -18.99
N ALA A 120 4.98 -16.51 -18.72
CA ALA A 120 5.52 -16.57 -17.36
C ALA A 120 5.00 -15.41 -16.50
N VAL A 121 4.91 -14.20 -17.06
CA VAL A 121 4.33 -13.03 -16.38
C VAL A 121 2.84 -13.25 -16.09
N ALA A 122 2.07 -13.76 -17.06
CA ALA A 122 0.65 -14.05 -16.88
C ALA A 122 0.42 -15.11 -15.78
N HIS A 123 1.21 -16.19 -15.80
CA HIS A 123 1.15 -17.26 -14.81
C HIS A 123 1.52 -16.76 -13.40
N ALA A 124 2.61 -15.98 -13.27
CA ALA A 124 3.01 -15.39 -12.00
C ALA A 124 1.92 -14.45 -11.44
N ASN A 125 1.31 -13.62 -12.29
CA ASN A 125 0.21 -12.74 -11.88
C ASN A 125 -1.01 -13.52 -11.38
N ALA A 126 -1.40 -14.60 -12.07
CA ALA A 126 -2.50 -15.45 -11.63
C ALA A 126 -2.21 -16.14 -10.27
N ALA A 127 -0.98 -16.61 -10.08
CA ALA A 127 -0.53 -17.19 -8.82
C ALA A 127 -0.58 -16.16 -7.67
N ILE A 128 -0.10 -14.94 -7.92
CA ILE A 128 -0.09 -13.85 -6.93
C ILE A 128 -1.51 -13.40 -6.58
N GLN A 129 -2.45 -13.35 -7.52
CA GLN A 129 -3.84 -13.05 -7.23
C GLN A 129 -4.47 -14.11 -6.31
N SER A 130 -4.21 -15.38 -6.61
CA SER A 130 -4.65 -16.50 -5.78
C SER A 130 -4.08 -16.45 -4.36
N TRP A 131 -2.79 -16.10 -4.23
CA TRP A 131 -2.13 -15.89 -2.95
C TRP A 131 -2.70 -14.67 -2.19
N SER A 132 -2.93 -13.56 -2.89
CA SER A 132 -3.43 -12.30 -2.31
C SER A 132 -4.77 -12.48 -1.60
N LYS A 133 -5.69 -13.27 -2.19
CA LYS A 133 -6.96 -13.63 -1.55
C LYS A 133 -6.79 -14.40 -0.24
N LYS A 134 -5.79 -15.29 -0.17
CA LYS A 134 -5.49 -16.07 1.04
C LYS A 134 -4.91 -15.19 2.15
N VAL A 135 -3.99 -14.29 1.80
CA VAL A 135 -3.33 -13.41 2.78
C VAL A 135 -4.20 -12.24 3.23
N GLU A 136 -5.22 -11.85 2.47
CA GLU A 136 -6.16 -10.81 2.92
C GLU A 136 -6.94 -11.25 4.16
N THR A 137 -7.54 -12.44 4.15
CA THR A 137 -8.27 -12.95 5.31
C THR A 137 -7.32 -13.26 6.47
N LYS A 138 -6.20 -13.93 6.17
CA LYS A 138 -5.27 -14.40 7.20
C LYS A 138 -4.41 -13.29 7.81
N GLY A 139 -4.10 -12.24 7.06
CA GLY A 139 -3.15 -11.21 7.48
C GLY A 139 -3.58 -10.45 8.74
N LEU A 140 -4.88 -10.17 8.90
CA LEU A 140 -5.39 -9.52 10.11
C LEU A 140 -5.26 -10.44 11.34
N ASP A 141 -5.53 -11.73 11.19
CA ASP A 141 -5.39 -12.69 12.27
C ASP A 141 -3.93 -12.93 12.64
N ASP A 142 -3.03 -12.97 11.64
CA ASP A 142 -1.60 -13.09 11.88
C ASP A 142 -1.05 -11.88 12.64
N LEU A 143 -1.56 -10.66 12.36
CA LEU A 143 -1.20 -9.47 13.14
C LEU A 143 -1.67 -9.60 14.59
N ARG A 144 -2.90 -10.08 14.82
CA ARG A 144 -3.42 -10.33 16.18
C ARG A 144 -2.58 -11.37 16.92
N GLN A 145 -2.21 -12.46 16.26
CA GLN A 145 -1.35 -13.51 16.82
C GLN A 145 0.06 -13.01 17.11
N ALA A 146 0.58 -12.08 16.31
CA ALA A 146 1.84 -11.39 16.54
C ALA A 146 1.75 -10.30 17.64
N GLY A 147 0.60 -10.15 18.31
CA GLY A 147 0.41 -9.23 19.44
C GLY A 147 0.04 -7.80 19.06
N MET A 148 -0.18 -7.51 17.76
CA MET A 148 -0.70 -6.21 17.34
C MET A 148 -2.20 -6.10 17.60
N GLN A 149 -2.66 -4.90 17.92
CA GLN A 149 -4.08 -4.59 17.98
C GLN A 149 -4.58 -4.26 16.57
N VAL A 150 -5.70 -4.86 16.16
CA VAL A 150 -6.28 -4.67 14.83
C VAL A 150 -7.66 -4.05 14.93
N TYR A 151 -7.89 -2.98 14.17
CA TYR A 151 -9.17 -2.31 14.03
C TYR A 151 -9.65 -2.37 12.59
N GLU A 152 -10.87 -2.87 12.39
CA GLU A 152 -11.51 -2.92 11.08
C GLU A 152 -12.40 -1.68 10.90
N ASN A 153 -11.98 -0.76 10.04
CA ASN A 153 -12.72 0.48 9.82
C ASN A 153 -14.08 0.21 9.16
N THR A 154 -15.10 0.91 9.65
CA THR A 154 -16.45 0.91 9.08
C THR A 154 -16.47 1.55 7.69
N ALA A 155 -17.51 1.28 6.90
CA ALA A 155 -17.69 1.91 5.59
C ALA A 155 -17.73 3.45 5.67
N ALA A 156 -18.39 4.00 6.69
CA ALA A 156 -18.47 5.44 6.92
C ALA A 156 -17.09 6.06 7.23
N GLU A 157 -16.28 5.39 8.06
CA GLU A 157 -14.91 5.80 8.35
C GLU A 157 -14.02 5.76 7.11
N LYS A 158 -14.09 4.69 6.32
CA LYS A 158 -13.41 4.56 5.03
C LYS A 158 -13.82 5.68 4.06
N GLY A 159 -15.10 6.03 4.05
CA GLY A 159 -15.67 7.13 3.27
C GLY A 159 -14.97 8.47 3.54
N LYS A 160 -14.70 8.80 4.80
CA LYS A 160 -14.02 10.06 5.18
C LYS A 160 -12.62 10.21 4.58
N PHE A 161 -11.86 9.13 4.44
CA PHE A 161 -10.55 9.17 3.75
C PHE A 161 -10.73 9.44 2.25
N ALA A 162 -11.73 8.82 1.63
CA ALA A 162 -12.01 8.96 0.21
C ALA A 162 -12.53 10.37 -0.14
N GLU A 163 -13.42 10.93 0.69
CA GLU A 163 -13.95 12.30 0.56
C GLU A 163 -12.84 13.35 0.57
N LEU A 164 -11.80 13.15 1.40
CA LEU A 164 -10.69 14.08 1.50
C LEU A 164 -9.69 13.93 0.35
N ILE A 165 -9.40 12.72 -0.11
CA ILE A 165 -8.37 12.50 -1.14
C ILE A 165 -8.86 12.70 -2.58
N ARG A 166 -10.11 12.32 -2.88
CA ARG A 166 -10.62 12.32 -4.27
C ARG A 166 -10.58 13.71 -4.95
N PRO A 167 -10.98 14.81 -4.29
CA PRO A 167 -10.89 16.14 -4.90
C PRO A 167 -9.43 16.60 -5.11
N ASN A 168 -8.48 16.00 -4.40
CA ASN A 168 -7.08 16.41 -4.37
C ASN A 168 -6.15 15.44 -5.14
N TYR A 169 -6.68 14.53 -5.97
CA TYR A 169 -5.83 13.63 -6.76
C TYR A 169 -4.85 14.40 -7.67
N THR A 170 -5.29 15.54 -8.21
CA THR A 170 -4.46 16.40 -9.07
C THR A 170 -3.30 17.07 -8.33
N ASP A 171 -3.33 17.11 -7.00
CA ASP A 171 -2.22 17.61 -6.20
C ASP A 171 -1.11 16.56 -6.03
N ILE A 172 -1.40 15.30 -6.37
CA ILE A 172 -0.51 14.14 -6.18
C ILE A 172 0.00 13.62 -7.52
N VAL A 173 -0.85 13.59 -8.54
CA VAL A 173 -0.56 13.11 -9.89
C VAL A 173 -1.20 14.03 -10.94
N SER A 174 -0.78 13.93 -12.20
CA SER A 174 -1.44 14.70 -13.27
C SER A 174 -2.92 14.31 -13.42
N ALA A 175 -3.72 15.22 -13.96
CA ALA A 175 -5.14 14.99 -14.22
C ALA A 175 -5.38 13.75 -15.09
N ASP A 176 -4.54 13.52 -16.10
CA ASP A 176 -4.63 12.34 -16.98
C ASP A 176 -4.43 11.03 -16.21
N ILE A 177 -3.42 10.99 -15.32
CA ILE A 177 -3.17 9.81 -14.48
C ILE A 177 -4.32 9.61 -13.49
N ALA A 178 -4.81 10.67 -12.86
CA ALA A 178 -5.95 10.59 -11.95
C ALA A 178 -7.19 10.01 -12.67
N GLN A 179 -7.53 10.56 -13.85
CA GLN A 179 -8.65 10.11 -14.66
C GLN A 179 -8.50 8.65 -15.12
N MET A 180 -7.29 8.23 -15.48
CA MET A 180 -7.01 6.84 -15.84
C MET A 180 -7.36 5.89 -14.69
N PHE A 181 -6.91 6.17 -13.46
CA PHE A 181 -7.19 5.32 -12.30
C PHE A 181 -8.65 5.40 -11.83
N ILE A 182 -9.29 6.57 -11.90
CA ILE A 182 -10.73 6.71 -11.60
C ILE A 182 -11.55 5.82 -12.53
N LYS A 183 -11.33 5.93 -13.85
CA LYS A 183 -12.03 5.11 -14.85
C LYS A 183 -11.78 3.61 -14.64
N ALA A 184 -10.57 3.21 -14.26
CA ALA A 184 -10.26 1.82 -13.97
C ALA A 184 -10.98 1.32 -12.71
N ALA A 185 -11.05 2.14 -11.66
CA ALA A 185 -11.77 1.81 -10.43
C ALA A 185 -13.28 1.68 -10.66
N ASP A 186 -13.89 2.57 -11.44
CA ASP A 186 -15.34 2.54 -11.70
C ASP A 186 -15.79 1.33 -12.54
N LYS A 187 -14.89 0.74 -13.34
CA LYS A 187 -15.15 -0.51 -14.07
C LYS A 187 -15.09 -1.77 -13.20
N SER A 188 -14.49 -1.67 -12.01
CA SER A 188 -14.22 -2.80 -11.11
C SER A 188 -14.99 -2.73 -9.79
N ARG A 189 -15.83 -1.71 -9.61
CA ARG A 189 -16.83 -1.58 -8.54
C ARG A 189 -18.17 -2.14 -8.99
#